data_AF-A0A139H1B4-F1
#
_entry.id   AF-A0A139H1B4-F1
#
_cell.length_a   1.000
_cell.length_b   1.000
_cell.length_c   1.000
_cell.angle_alpha   90.00
_cell.angle_beta   90.00
_cell.angle_gamma   90.00
#
_symmetry.space_group_name_H-M   'P 1'
#
loop_
_entity.id
_entity.type
_entity.pdbx_description
1 polymer ?
#
loop_
_entity_poly.entity_id
_entity_poly.type
_entity_poly.pdbx_seq_one_letter_code
_entity_poly.pdbx_strand_id
1 'polypeptide(L)' 'MASAEAPRGPYKLVTVNTAPDRAKRLIGRVVTALKDRYEIKHVGNCERIEEVETAVTEQQPELLVYLANHAP' A
#
# COMPACT_ATOMS: atom_id res chain seq x y z
N MET A 1 20.06 -9.41 25.84
CA MET A 1 20.01 -9.23 24.37
C MET A 1 18.54 -9.23 23.99
N ALA A 2 18.02 -8.13 23.43
CA ALA A 2 16.64 -8.11 22.95
C ALA A 2 16.59 -9.00 21.69
N SER A 3 15.79 -10.07 21.73
CA SER A 3 15.48 -10.84 20.53
C SER A 3 14.88 -9.88 19.50
N ALA A 4 15.52 -9.73 18.34
CA ALA A 4 14.92 -9.00 17.24
C ALA A 4 13.69 -9.81 16.79
N GLU A 5 12.51 -9.39 17.23
CA GLU A 5 11.25 -10.00 16.83
C GLU A 5 11.10 -9.82 15.31
N ALA A 6 10.64 -10.88 14.63
CA ALA A 6 10.44 -10.82 13.18
C ALA A 6 9.40 -9.72 12.82
N PRO A 7 9.55 -9.03 11.67
CA PRO A 7 8.56 -8.07 11.22
C PRO A 7 7.17 -8.70 11.13
N ARG A 8 6.13 -7.98 11.56
CA ARG A 8 4.74 -8.45 11.50
C ARG A 8 4.26 -8.46 10.05
N GLY A 9 3.57 -9.51 9.60
CA GLY A 9 3.00 -9.56 8.25
C GLY A 9 3.06 -10.96 7.62
N PRO A 10 2.86 -11.08 6.28
CA PRO A 10 2.74 -9.98 5.31
C PRO A 10 1.36 -9.29 5.31
N TYR A 11 1.36 -7.96 5.20
CA TYR A 11 0.17 -7.13 4.97
C TYR A 11 0.11 -6.72 3.50
N LYS A 12 -0.98 -7.05 2.81
CA LYS A 12 -1.28 -6.60 1.45
C LYS A 12 -1.78 -5.16 1.47
N LEU A 13 -1.23 -4.37 0.55
CA LEU A 13 -1.56 -2.97 0.38
C LEU A 13 -2.03 -2.72 -1.05
N VAL A 14 -3.20 -2.10 -1.18
CA VAL A 14 -3.71 -1.53 -2.44
C VAL A 14 -3.69 -0.01 -2.33
N THR A 15 -3.22 0.66 -3.38
CA THR A 15 -3.31 2.12 -3.51
C THR A 15 -4.43 2.51 -4.46
N VAL A 16 -5.04 3.67 -4.22
CA VAL A 16 -5.93 4.33 -5.18
C VAL A 16 -5.33 5.70 -5.48
N ASN A 17 -4.78 5.86 -6.68
CA ASN A 17 -4.08 7.07 -7.09
C ASN A 17 -4.02 7.17 -8.63
N THR A 18 -4.51 8.29 -9.17
CA THR A 18 -4.48 8.63 -10.60
C THR A 18 -3.08 8.94 -11.15
N ALA A 19 -2.09 9.10 -10.28
CA ALA A 19 -0.68 9.27 -10.62
C ALA A 19 0.13 8.05 -10.15
N PRO A 20 0.24 6.98 -10.95
CA PRO A 20 0.84 5.71 -10.54
C PRO A 20 2.31 5.83 -10.12
N ASP A 21 3.08 6.71 -10.76
CA ASP A 21 4.47 6.98 -10.35
C ASP A 21 4.57 7.62 -8.97
N ARG A 22 3.59 8.46 -8.60
CA ARG A 22 3.52 9.05 -7.26
C ARG A 22 3.17 7.97 -6.23
N ALA A 23 2.25 7.08 -6.55
CA ALA A 23 1.88 5.95 -5.70
C ALA A 23 3.11 5.07 -5.41
N LYS A 24 3.84 4.64 -6.45
CA LYS A 24 5.06 3.83 -6.31
C LYS A 24 6.11 4.51 -5.42
N ARG A 25 6.35 5.81 -5.62
CA ARG A 25 7.32 6.57 -4.80
C ARG A 25 6.89 6.67 -3.34
N LEU A 26 5.62 6.95 -3.07
CA LEU A 26 5.10 7.09 -1.71
C LEU A 26 5.12 5.75 -0.98
N ILE A 27 4.61 4.69 -1.61
CA ILE A 27 4.60 3.35 -1.04
C ILE A 27 6.02 2.81 -0.84
N GLY A 28 6.94 3.06 -1.77
CA GLY A 28 8.35 2.72 -1.58
C GLY A 28 8.93 3.33 -0.30
N ARG A 29 8.59 4.59 0.01
CA ARG A 29 9.02 5.24 1.27
C ARG A 29 8.35 4.62 2.49
N VAL A 30 7.06 4.31 2.43
CA VAL A 30 6.31 3.68 3.53
C VAL A 30 6.88 2.29 3.86
N VAL A 31 7.04 1.43 2.85
CA VAL A 31 7.61 0.09 3.00
C VAL A 31 9.02 0.17 3.59
N THR A 32 9.85 1.07 3.08
CA THR A 32 11.23 1.24 3.57
C THR A 32 11.28 1.72 5.02
N ALA A 33 10.42 2.68 5.40
CA ALA A 33 10.39 3.24 6.75
C ALA A 33 9.82 2.26 7.80
N LEU A 34 9.08 1.25 7.36
CA LEU A 34 8.40 0.29 8.24
C LEU A 34 9.00 -1.11 8.22
N LYS A 35 9.99 -1.39 7.37
CA LYS A 35 10.54 -2.74 7.13
C LYS A 35 10.99 -3.49 8.39
N ASP A 36 11.47 -2.77 9.41
CA ASP A 36 11.97 -3.39 10.64
C ASP A 36 10.82 -3.84 11.57
N ARG A 37 9.60 -3.37 11.30
CA ARG A 37 8.40 -3.65 12.11
C ARG A 37 7.32 -4.41 11.35
N TYR A 38 7.26 -4.23 10.03
CA TYR A 38 6.19 -4.76 9.19
C TYR A 38 6.71 -5.26 7.83
N GLU A 39 6.22 -6.41 7.39
CA GLU A 39 6.31 -6.85 6.00
C GLU A 39 5.06 -6.35 5.26
N ILE A 40 5.23 -5.39 4.34
CA ILE A 40 4.15 -4.80 3.55
C ILE A 40 4.35 -5.16 2.08
N LYS A 41 3.33 -5.74 1.43
CA LYS A 41 3.32 -6.11 0.02
C LYS A 41 2.37 -5.19 -0.75
N HIS A 42 2.92 -4.35 -1.61
CA HIS A 42 2.10 -3.58 -2.55
C HIS A 42 1.59 -4.51 -3.65
N VAL A 43 0.29 -4.79 -3.64
CA VAL A 43 -0.34 -5.77 -4.55
C VAL A 43 -1.05 -5.13 -5.73
N GLY A 44 -1.31 -3.81 -5.70
CA GLY A 44 -1.92 -3.12 -6.82
C GLY A 44 -2.12 -1.62 -6.61
N ASN A 45 -2.32 -0.90 -7.72
CA ASN A 45 -2.77 0.49 -7.74
C ASN A 45 -4.03 0.59 -8.61
N CYS A 46 -5.09 1.19 -8.07
CA CYS A 46 -6.26 1.61 -8.82
C CYS A 46 -6.03 3.05 -9.29
N GLU A 47 -6.03 3.29 -10.58
CA GLU A 47 -5.97 4.64 -11.16
C GLU A 47 -7.35 5.28 -11.23
N ARG A 48 -8.41 4.46 -11.22
CA ARG A 48 -9.79 4.91 -11.29
C ARG A 48 -10.65 4.33 -10.17
N ILE A 49 -11.75 5.00 -9.86
CA ILE A 49 -12.67 4.56 -8.80
C ILE A 49 -13.35 3.22 -9.14
N GLU A 50 -13.61 2.96 -10.42
CA GLU A 50 -14.28 1.74 -10.88
C GLU A 50 -13.42 0.48 -10.68
N GLU A 51 -12.09 0.64 -10.56
CA GLU A 51 -11.16 -0.47 -10.35
C GLU A 51 -11.10 -0.92 -8.88
N VAL A 52 -11.55 -0.08 -7.96
CA VAL A 52 -11.36 -0.28 -6.51
C VAL A 52 -12.15 -1.48 -6.01
N GLU A 53 -13.41 -1.63 -6.44
CA GLU A 53 -14.26 -2.74 -6.01
C GLU A 53 -13.65 -4.09 -6.39
N THR A 54 -13.24 -4.23 -7.65
CA THR A 54 -12.57 -5.45 -8.15
C THR A 54 -11.26 -5.69 -7.41
N ALA A 55 -10.41 -4.66 -7.26
CA ALA A 55 -9.11 -4.81 -6.59
C ALA A 55 -9.26 -5.21 -5.12
N VAL A 56 -10.22 -4.65 -4.37
CA VAL A 56 -10.45 -5.00 -2.97
C VAL A 56 -11.02 -6.41 -2.85
N THR A 57 -11.98 -6.76 -3.72
CA THR A 57 -12.61 -8.09 -3.71
C THR A 57 -11.61 -9.20 -4.01
N GLU A 58 -10.77 -9.01 -5.04
CA GLU A 58 -9.80 -10.01 -5.48
C GLU A 58 -8.57 -10.09 -4.56
N GLN A 59 -8.03 -8.95 -4.15
CA GLN A 59 -6.77 -8.92 -3.40
C GLN A 59 -6.98 -9.11 -1.90
N GLN A 60 -8.17 -8.77 -1.40
CA GLN A 60 -8.51 -8.73 0.03
C GLN A 60 -7.41 -8.04 0.86
N PRO A 61 -7.10 -6.75 0.59
CA PRO A 61 -6.02 -6.07 1.26
C PRO A 61 -6.36 -5.71 2.70
N GLU A 62 -5.39 -5.79 3.61
CA GLU A 62 -5.52 -5.24 4.97
C GLU A 62 -5.34 -3.72 4.98
N LEU A 63 -4.70 -3.16 3.94
CA LEU A 63 -4.40 -1.74 3.80
C LEU A 63 -4.92 -1.20 2.46
N LEU A 64 -5.84 -0.24 2.53
CA LEU A 64 -6.26 0.57 1.37
C LEU A 64 -5.79 2.01 1.58
N VAL A 65 -4.95 2.53 0.68
CA VAL A 65 -4.43 3.90 0.76
C VAL A 65 -5.01 4.73 -0.39
N TYR A 66 -5.88 5.67 -0.06
CA TYR A 66 -6.45 6.63 -1.01
C TYR A 66 -5.66 7.93 -1.02
N LEU A 67 -5.19 8.35 -2.20
CA LEU A 67 -4.47 9.60 -2.40
C LEU A 67 -5.24 10.49 -3.38
N ALA A 68 -6.08 11.37 -2.85
CA ALA A 68 -6.68 12.42 -3.67
C ALA A 68 -5.62 13.45 -4.07
N ASN A 69 -5.60 13.82 -5.35
CA ASN A 69 -5.05 15.13 -5.71
C ASN A 69 -6.02 16.16 -5.16
N HIS A 70 -5.55 17.03 -4.28
CA HIS A 70 -6.19 18.33 -4.14
C HIS A 70 -5.99 19.02 -5.49
N ALA A 71 -6.99 18.96 -6.37
CA ALA A 71 -7.10 19.96 -7.41
C ALA A 71 -7.28 21.30 -6.66
N PRO A 72 -6.55 22.36 -7.04
CA PRO A 72 -6.84 23.70 -6.54
C PRO A 72 -8.28 24.11 -6.88
#